data_AF-A0A8S2AE37-F1
#
_entry.id   AF-A0A8S2AE37-F1
#
_cell.length_a   1.000
_cell.length_b   1.000
_cell.length_c   1.000
_cell.angle_alpha   90.00
_cell.angle_beta   90.00
_cell.angle_gamma   90.00
#
_symmetry.space_group_name_H-M   'P 1'
#
loop_
_entity.id
_entity.type
_entity.pdbx_description
1 polymer ?
#
loop_
_entity_poly.entity_id
_entity_poly.type
_entity_poly.pdbx_seq_one_letter_code
_entity_poly.pdbx_strand_id
1 'polypeptide(L)'
;MERLISHPPLMIVSDLDHTMVDHQDHENLSLLRFNSLWEYAYRRDSLLVFSTARSPILYKELRKEKPLLTPDIIITSIGTEIAFGNSMVADHDWVESLNSDKWNREIVLEETSKFPELTLQPKTEQRLHKVSFYIDEGKGEALTKELSQLLEKRGLDVKIIYSWGKNVDVIPRGAGKGEALEYLLKKLQAEGIFPVNTLACGDSEHDAELFSIPDVHGVMVSNSQEELLKWRSENALNNLKVIHSTERCADGIIQAIGHFNLGPNLSPRDVSEFLDRKTDNANPGHEVVRFYLFYERLRRGEIKNYETYIASFKESCLHAAVLFHPSGAEKSLRDTIDELKKCYGDKREKKFWVWIDQVLVTDTIPGKWIVKFDKWEQCEDERKCCKTTVEFTSKGGDLVWEKVKQIWSEESKVKDDNSSWIL
;
A
#
# COMPACT_ATOMS: atom_id res chain seq x y z
N MET A 1 -1.32 12.79 -8.85
CA MET A 1 -2.13 11.83 -9.62
C MET A 1 -1.90 11.92 -11.14
N GLU A 2 -0.77 12.48 -11.58
CA GLU A 2 -0.50 12.82 -13.00
C GLU A 2 -0.46 11.62 -13.96
N ARG A 3 -0.37 10.39 -13.45
CA ARG A 3 -0.43 9.16 -14.27
C ARG A 3 -1.83 8.81 -14.77
N LEU A 4 -2.89 9.36 -14.17
CA LEU A 4 -4.27 9.04 -14.52
C LEU A 4 -4.67 9.79 -15.78
N ILE A 5 -4.75 9.08 -16.91
CA ILE A 5 -5.16 9.63 -18.21
C ILE A 5 -6.68 9.41 -18.44
N SER A 6 -7.29 8.52 -17.66
CA SER A 6 -8.72 8.19 -17.70
C SER A 6 -9.24 7.92 -16.30
N HIS A 7 -10.55 7.71 -16.18
CA HIS A 7 -11.19 7.21 -14.97
C HIS A 7 -10.52 5.93 -14.46
N PRO A 8 -10.11 5.87 -13.18
CA PRO A 8 -9.48 4.68 -12.63
C PRO A 8 -10.43 3.48 -12.67
N PRO A 9 -10.03 2.32 -13.23
CA PRO A 9 -10.91 1.15 -13.25
C PRO A 9 -11.15 0.59 -11.85
N LEU A 10 -10.18 0.78 -10.94
CA LEU A 10 -10.26 0.37 -9.55
C LEU A 10 -9.62 1.41 -8.62
N MET A 11 -10.25 1.64 -7.48
CA MET A 11 -9.64 2.26 -6.31
C MET A 11 -9.69 1.28 -5.14
N ILE A 12 -8.54 0.92 -4.57
CA ILE A 12 -8.47 0.11 -3.35
C ILE A 12 -8.26 1.06 -2.17
N VAL A 13 -9.11 0.92 -1.15
CA VAL A 13 -9.03 1.65 0.13
C VAL A 13 -8.85 0.63 1.24
N SER A 14 -7.62 0.46 1.72
CA SER A 14 -7.31 -0.61 2.67
C SER A 14 -6.87 -0.05 4.01
N ASP A 15 -7.39 -0.63 5.10
CA ASP A 15 -6.68 -0.57 6.36
C ASP A 15 -5.30 -1.25 6.26
N LEU A 16 -4.40 -0.90 7.18
CA LEU A 16 -3.04 -1.43 7.23
C LEU A 16 -2.90 -2.60 8.20
N ASP A 17 -3.15 -2.40 9.48
CA ASP A 17 -2.78 -3.35 10.52
C ASP A 17 -3.78 -4.49 10.55
N HIS A 18 -3.34 -5.74 10.35
CA HIS A 18 -4.22 -6.91 10.25
C HIS A 18 -5.15 -6.93 9.03
N THR A 19 -5.08 -5.92 8.15
CA THR A 19 -5.74 -5.93 6.83
C THR A 19 -4.72 -6.03 5.68
N MET A 20 -3.92 -4.99 5.39
CA MET A 20 -2.87 -5.08 4.36
C MET A 20 -1.61 -5.79 4.89
N VAL A 21 -1.29 -5.55 6.16
CA VAL A 21 -0.10 -6.06 6.84
C VAL A 21 -0.52 -7.15 7.81
N ASP A 22 0.03 -8.34 7.62
CA ASP A 22 0.00 -9.37 8.65
C ASP A 22 1.20 -9.22 9.59
N HIS A 23 0.94 -8.93 10.86
CA HIS A 23 1.98 -8.88 11.89
C HIS A 23 2.45 -10.26 12.34
N GLN A 24 1.72 -11.32 11.99
CA GLN A 24 2.10 -12.70 12.24
C GLN A 24 2.90 -13.32 11.08
N ASP A 25 2.90 -12.67 9.91
CA ASP A 25 3.73 -13.05 8.77
C ASP A 25 5.09 -12.35 8.85
N HIS A 26 6.10 -13.09 9.33
CA HIS A 26 7.48 -12.61 9.41
C HIS A 26 8.18 -12.51 8.05
N GLU A 27 7.63 -13.13 7.00
CA GLU A 27 8.15 -13.09 5.63
C GLU A 27 7.46 -12.02 4.78
N ASN A 28 6.27 -11.57 5.18
CA ASN A 28 5.43 -10.62 4.46
C ASN A 28 5.02 -11.13 3.07
N LEU A 29 4.88 -12.45 2.91
CA LEU A 29 4.56 -13.11 1.64
C LEU A 29 3.26 -12.59 1.05
N SER A 30 2.17 -12.53 1.81
CA SER A 30 0.87 -12.05 1.32
C SER A 30 0.94 -10.58 0.86
N LEU A 31 1.67 -9.75 1.61
CA LEU A 31 1.92 -8.36 1.24
C LEU A 31 2.76 -8.26 -0.06
N LEU A 32 3.83 -9.04 -0.19
CA LEU A 32 4.67 -9.06 -1.40
C LEU A 32 3.91 -9.61 -2.62
N ARG A 33 2.98 -10.55 -2.43
CA ARG A 33 2.05 -11.02 -3.47
C ARG A 33 1.13 -9.88 -3.94
N PHE A 34 0.55 -9.13 -3.01
CA PHE A 34 -0.26 -7.95 -3.33
C PHE A 34 0.56 -6.88 -4.06
N ASN A 35 1.76 -6.57 -3.57
CA ASN A 35 2.65 -5.58 -4.20
C ASN A 35 2.93 -5.91 -5.66
N SER A 36 3.30 -7.17 -5.92
CA SER A 36 3.61 -7.66 -7.26
C SER A 36 2.38 -7.59 -8.18
N LEU A 37 1.21 -7.93 -7.65
CA LEU A 37 -0.05 -7.83 -8.39
C LEU A 37 -0.40 -6.37 -8.71
N TRP A 38 -0.28 -5.48 -7.72
CA TRP A 38 -0.60 -4.06 -7.86
C TRP A 38 0.27 -3.39 -8.92
N GLU A 39 1.60 -3.52 -8.79
CA GLU A 39 2.56 -2.91 -9.73
C GLU A 39 2.45 -3.48 -11.14
N TYR A 40 2.07 -4.76 -11.25
CA TYR A 40 1.86 -5.42 -12.54
C TYR A 40 0.56 -5.01 -13.22
N ALA A 41 -0.58 -5.13 -12.53
CA ALA A 41 -1.90 -5.06 -13.18
C ALA A 41 -2.64 -3.72 -12.98
N TYR A 42 -2.36 -2.98 -11.91
CA TYR A 42 -3.25 -1.89 -11.46
C TYR A 42 -2.57 -0.53 -11.39
N ARG A 43 -1.28 -0.48 -11.02
CA ARG A 43 -0.56 0.76 -10.75
C ARG A 43 -0.64 1.80 -11.87
N ARG A 44 -0.74 1.36 -13.13
CA ARG A 44 -0.80 2.23 -14.30
C ARG A 44 -1.96 3.23 -14.22
N ASP A 45 -3.17 2.76 -13.93
CA ASP A 45 -4.40 3.55 -14.06
C ASP A 45 -5.37 3.44 -12.87
N SER A 46 -5.09 2.60 -11.88
CA SER A 46 -5.93 2.39 -10.69
C SER A 46 -5.36 3.11 -9.46
N LEU A 47 -6.16 3.45 -8.45
CA LEU A 47 -5.73 4.22 -7.26
C LEU A 47 -5.52 3.33 -6.03
N LEU A 48 -4.40 3.52 -5.33
CA LEU A 48 -4.15 2.90 -4.02
C LEU A 48 -4.33 3.92 -2.91
N VAL A 49 -5.23 3.63 -1.98
CA VAL A 49 -5.48 4.41 -0.78
C VAL A 49 -5.25 3.53 0.44
N PHE A 50 -4.43 4.00 1.37
CA PHE A 50 -4.34 3.40 2.70
C PHE A 50 -5.18 4.22 3.68
N SER A 51 -5.97 3.56 4.53
CA SER A 51 -6.85 4.18 5.53
C SER A 51 -6.63 3.57 6.90
N THR A 52 -5.76 4.17 7.70
CA THR A 52 -5.22 3.58 8.94
C THR A 52 -5.58 4.38 10.19
N ALA A 53 -5.69 3.66 11.32
CA ALA A 53 -5.79 4.28 12.64
C ALA A 53 -4.47 4.94 13.09
N ARG A 54 -3.33 4.52 12.53
CA ARG A 54 -1.99 5.05 12.83
C ARG A 54 -1.91 6.53 12.48
N SER A 55 -1.16 7.28 13.27
CA SER A 55 -0.78 8.64 12.91
C SER A 55 0.18 8.70 11.72
N PRO A 56 0.33 9.87 11.06
CA PRO A 56 1.32 10.04 10.00
C PRO A 56 2.75 9.62 10.40
N ILE A 57 3.09 9.77 11.69
CA ILE A 57 4.40 9.38 12.24
C ILE A 57 4.52 7.86 12.27
N LEU A 58 3.55 7.18 12.88
CA LEU A 58 3.54 5.72 13.04
C LEU A 58 3.36 4.98 11.71
N TYR A 59 2.65 5.59 10.75
CA TYR A 59 2.59 5.10 9.37
C TYR A 59 3.97 5.11 8.71
N LYS A 60 4.72 6.22 8.84
CA LYS A 60 6.10 6.31 8.30
C LYS A 60 7.04 5.30 8.95
N GLU A 61 6.83 4.98 10.23
CA GLU A 61 7.57 3.91 10.92
C GLU A 61 7.22 2.54 10.35
N LEU A 62 5.92 2.23 10.20
CA LEU A 62 5.47 0.98 9.60
C LEU A 62 6.03 0.78 8.17
N ARG A 63 6.08 1.84 7.35
CA ARG A 63 6.72 1.78 6.02
C ARG A 63 8.21 1.44 6.07
N LYS A 64 8.93 1.80 7.14
CA LYS A 64 10.34 1.44 7.32
C LYS A 64 10.51 -0.01 7.78
N GLU A 65 9.49 -0.60 8.38
CA GLU A 65 9.48 -1.96 8.93
C GLU A 65 8.98 -2.99 7.91
N LYS A 66 7.93 -2.66 7.17
CA LYS A 66 7.23 -3.56 6.25
C LYS A 66 7.47 -3.15 4.79
N PRO A 67 7.46 -4.09 3.82
CA PRO A 67 7.62 -3.77 2.41
C PRO A 67 6.32 -3.17 1.84
N LEU A 68 5.87 -2.03 2.37
CA LEU A 68 4.66 -1.35 1.91
C LEU A 68 4.95 -0.56 0.63
N LEU A 69 4.06 -0.71 -0.36
CA LEU A 69 4.03 0.20 -1.51
C LEU A 69 3.74 1.65 -1.09
N THR A 70 4.11 2.58 -1.95
CA THR A 70 3.71 3.98 -1.81
C THR A 70 2.27 4.15 -2.31
N PRO A 71 1.31 4.52 -1.45
CA PRO A 71 -0.06 4.76 -1.89
C PRO A 71 -0.13 6.09 -2.67
N ASP A 72 -1.18 6.27 -3.47
CA ASP A 72 -1.48 7.56 -4.07
C ASP A 72 -2.04 8.54 -3.02
N ILE A 73 -2.79 8.02 -2.05
CA ILE A 73 -3.49 8.77 -1.01
C ILE A 73 -3.37 8.01 0.31
N ILE A 74 -3.16 8.71 1.41
CA ILE A 74 -3.12 8.15 2.75
C ILE A 74 -4.10 8.90 3.64
N ILE A 75 -4.99 8.14 4.27
CA ILE A 75 -5.91 8.57 5.30
C ILE A 75 -5.35 8.03 6.62
N THR A 76 -4.98 8.91 7.55
CA THR A 76 -4.36 8.55 8.84
C THR A 76 -5.22 8.98 10.02
N SER A 77 -4.84 8.52 11.21
CA SER A 77 -5.45 8.93 12.47
C SER A 77 -6.97 8.74 12.47
N ILE A 78 -7.40 7.58 11.99
CA ILE A 78 -8.82 7.17 11.94
C ILE A 78 -9.66 8.14 11.08
N GLY A 79 -9.10 8.62 9.96
CA GLY A 79 -9.83 9.50 9.06
C GLY A 79 -9.77 10.98 9.39
N THR A 80 -9.00 11.39 10.40
CA THR A 80 -8.89 12.82 10.76
C THR A 80 -7.86 13.58 9.93
N GLU A 81 -7.02 12.88 9.18
CA GLU A 81 -5.99 13.47 8.33
C GLU A 81 -5.98 12.76 6.97
N ILE A 82 -5.96 13.53 5.87
CA ILE A 82 -5.82 13.03 4.49
C ILE A 82 -4.58 13.68 3.89
N ALA A 83 -3.76 12.90 3.18
CA ALA A 83 -2.59 13.41 2.49
C ALA A 83 -2.36 12.73 1.13
N PHE A 84 -1.73 13.45 0.20
CA PHE A 84 -1.55 13.04 -1.18
C PHE A 84 -0.09 12.88 -1.58
N GLY A 85 0.17 11.86 -2.40
CA GLY A 85 1.44 11.61 -3.06
C GLY A 85 2.61 11.31 -2.11
N ASN A 86 3.80 11.19 -2.69
CA ASN A 86 5.01 10.76 -1.99
C ASN A 86 5.39 11.68 -0.82
N SER A 87 5.18 12.98 -1.00
CA SER A 87 5.50 13.99 0.01
C SER A 87 4.48 14.04 1.15
N MET A 88 3.39 13.26 1.07
CA MET A 88 2.26 13.29 2.01
C MET A 88 1.79 14.73 2.26
N VAL A 89 1.47 15.45 1.18
CA VAL A 89 0.94 16.82 1.28
C VAL A 89 -0.46 16.75 1.87
N ALA A 90 -0.68 17.39 3.00
CA ALA A 90 -1.97 17.37 3.71
C ALA A 90 -3.08 18.03 2.86
N ASP A 91 -4.29 17.47 2.92
CA ASP A 91 -5.47 18.08 2.36
C ASP A 91 -5.98 19.20 3.28
N HIS A 92 -5.66 20.45 2.95
CA HIS A 92 -6.11 21.59 3.73
C HIS A 92 -7.62 21.75 3.74
N ASP A 93 -8.32 21.41 2.65
CA ASP A 93 -9.79 21.52 2.58
C ASP A 93 -10.44 20.52 3.55
N TRP A 94 -9.86 19.32 3.70
CA TRP A 94 -10.32 18.35 4.69
C TRP A 94 -10.12 18.85 6.10
N VAL A 95 -8.92 19.37 6.42
CA VAL A 95 -8.61 19.94 7.73
C VAL A 95 -9.58 21.07 8.08
N GLU A 96 -9.84 21.99 7.16
CA GLU A 96 -10.80 23.07 7.36
C GLU A 96 -12.23 22.57 7.52
N SER A 97 -12.63 21.52 6.80
CA SER A 97 -13.97 20.92 6.96
C SER A 97 -14.20 20.33 8.36
N LEU A 98 -13.13 19.91 9.04
CA LEU A 98 -13.18 19.41 10.41
C LEU A 98 -13.05 20.53 11.47
N ASN A 99 -12.62 21.74 11.08
CA ASN A 99 -12.59 22.94 11.92
C ASN A 99 -14.01 23.51 12.11
N SER A 100 -14.88 22.75 12.76
CA SER A 100 -16.21 23.23 13.16
C SER A 100 -16.18 23.89 14.55
N ASP A 101 -17.13 24.79 14.80
CA ASP A 101 -17.42 25.35 16.13
C ASP A 101 -17.87 24.28 17.14
N LYS A 102 -18.22 23.08 16.65
CA LYS A 102 -18.60 21.90 17.44
C LYS A 102 -17.44 20.95 17.74
N TRP A 103 -16.21 21.31 17.37
CA TRP A 103 -15.00 20.61 17.80
C TRP A 103 -14.10 21.55 18.61
N ASN A 104 -13.67 21.10 19.78
CA ASN A 104 -12.68 21.81 20.57
C ASN A 104 -11.82 20.82 21.36
N ARG A 105 -10.56 20.70 20.95
CA ARG A 105 -9.61 19.73 21.51
C ARG A 105 -9.32 20.00 23.00
N GLU A 106 -9.25 21.27 23.39
CA GLU A 106 -8.97 21.69 24.76
C GLU A 106 -10.10 21.32 25.71
N ILE A 107 -11.37 21.48 25.27
CA ILE A 107 -12.54 21.03 26.05
C ILE A 107 -12.55 19.50 26.18
N VAL A 108 -12.21 18.76 25.11
CA VAL A 108 -12.08 17.30 25.21
C VAL A 108 -11.05 16.91 26.26
N LEU A 109 -9.87 17.54 26.28
CA LEU A 109 -8.84 17.29 27.29
C LEU A 109 -9.28 17.72 28.70
N GLU A 110 -9.97 18.85 28.85
CA GLU A 110 -10.51 19.33 30.12
C GLU A 110 -11.49 18.32 30.72
N GLU A 111 -12.48 17.88 29.94
CA GLU A 111 -13.51 16.95 30.41
C GLU A 111 -12.95 15.55 30.66
N THR A 112 -12.11 15.03 29.76
CA THR A 112 -11.50 13.70 29.93
C THR A 112 -10.53 13.62 31.11
N SER A 113 -9.88 14.73 31.50
CA SER A 113 -9.00 14.77 32.68
C SER A 113 -9.72 14.49 34.00
N LYS A 114 -11.05 14.54 34.03
CA LYS A 114 -11.89 14.29 35.21
C LYS A 114 -12.17 12.79 35.40
N PHE A 115 -11.83 11.96 34.42
CA PHE A 115 -12.01 10.51 34.45
C PHE A 115 -10.68 9.83 34.84
N PRO A 116 -10.54 9.31 36.07
CA PRO A 116 -9.32 8.64 36.51
C PRO A 116 -9.02 7.34 35.72
N GLU A 117 -10.02 6.77 35.06
CA GLU A 117 -9.92 5.62 34.17
C GLU A 117 -9.14 5.88 32.87
N LEU A 118 -9.05 7.16 32.45
CA LEU A 118 -8.46 7.52 31.16
C LEU A 118 -7.01 7.96 31.33
N THR A 119 -6.12 7.32 30.59
CA THR A 119 -4.72 7.72 30.48
C THR A 119 -4.41 8.15 29.06
N LEU A 120 -3.83 9.34 28.85
CA LEU A 120 -3.46 9.80 27.51
C LEU A 120 -2.48 8.82 26.83
N GLN A 121 -2.75 8.50 25.57
CA GLN A 121 -1.79 7.80 24.72
C GLN A 121 -0.60 8.72 24.37
N PRO A 122 0.54 8.16 23.90
CA PRO A 122 1.73 8.92 23.55
C PRO A 122 1.47 10.10 22.60
N LYS A 123 2.35 11.11 22.62
CA LYS A 123 2.23 12.32 21.79
C LYS A 123 2.10 12.03 20.29
N THR A 124 2.65 10.91 19.82
CA THR A 124 2.53 10.45 18.42
C THR A 124 1.09 10.14 18.00
N GLU A 125 0.20 9.83 18.95
CA GLU A 125 -1.22 9.53 18.71
C GLU A 125 -2.13 10.77 18.89
N GLN A 126 -1.62 11.81 19.56
CA GLN A 126 -2.37 13.05 19.78
C GLN A 126 -2.30 13.93 18.53
N ARG A 127 -3.44 14.18 17.88
CA ARG A 127 -3.54 15.01 16.66
C ARG A 127 -4.43 16.23 16.87
N LEU A 128 -4.56 17.05 15.83
CA LEU A 128 -5.38 18.26 15.84
C LEU A 128 -6.87 17.93 16.04
N HIS A 129 -7.36 16.90 15.35
CA HIS A 129 -8.75 16.45 15.39
C HIS A 129 -8.89 15.03 15.97
N LYS A 130 -7.92 14.60 16.79
CA LYS A 130 -7.95 13.29 17.48
C LYS A 130 -7.30 13.40 18.86
N VAL A 131 -8.01 12.92 19.88
CA VAL A 131 -7.47 12.74 21.23
C VAL A 131 -7.65 11.28 21.64
N SER A 132 -6.52 10.62 21.96
CA SER A 132 -6.49 9.18 22.20
C SER A 132 -6.12 8.85 23.64
N PHE A 133 -6.78 7.85 24.22
CA PHE A 133 -6.62 7.39 25.59
C PHE A 133 -6.49 5.87 25.64
N TYR A 134 -5.80 5.38 26.67
CA TYR A 134 -6.00 4.06 27.23
C TYR A 134 -7.09 4.12 28.30
N ILE A 135 -7.85 3.05 28.45
CA ILE A 135 -8.88 2.91 29.49
C ILE A 135 -8.67 1.62 30.30
N ASP A 136 -8.99 1.67 31.60
CA ASP A 136 -9.11 0.48 32.46
C ASP A 136 -10.06 -0.58 31.86
N GLU A 137 -9.66 -1.85 31.94
CA GLU A 137 -10.44 -2.98 31.43
C GLU A 137 -11.87 -3.03 32.02
N GLY A 138 -12.86 -3.33 31.19
CA GLY A 138 -14.25 -3.52 31.60
C GLY A 138 -15.05 -2.24 31.87
N LYS A 139 -14.43 -1.05 31.77
CA LYS A 139 -15.12 0.25 31.99
C LYS A 139 -15.49 0.99 30.69
N GLY A 140 -15.07 0.49 29.53
CA GLY A 140 -15.26 1.08 28.20
C GLY A 140 -16.66 1.59 27.91
N GLU A 141 -17.65 0.70 27.92
CA GLU A 141 -19.00 1.02 27.42
C GLU A 141 -19.74 2.05 28.28
N ALA A 142 -19.65 1.94 29.61
CA ALA A 142 -20.29 2.90 30.50
C ALA A 142 -19.64 4.28 30.41
N LEU A 143 -18.30 4.32 30.37
CA LEU A 143 -17.54 5.57 30.32
C LEU A 143 -17.76 6.31 29.00
N THR A 144 -17.73 5.61 27.86
CA THR A 144 -17.89 6.27 26.55
C THR A 144 -19.28 6.91 26.41
N LYS A 145 -20.31 6.27 26.95
CA LYS A 145 -21.67 6.84 27.00
C LYS A 145 -21.75 8.08 27.88
N GLU A 146 -21.16 8.06 29.08
CA GLU A 146 -21.11 9.21 29.97
C GLU A 146 -20.33 10.38 29.35
N LEU A 147 -19.15 10.09 28.80
CA LEU A 147 -18.29 11.07 28.14
C LEU A 147 -18.99 11.70 26.93
N SER A 148 -19.70 10.91 26.13
CA SER A 148 -20.49 11.44 25.00
C SER A 148 -21.51 12.48 25.46
N GLN A 149 -22.27 12.18 26.51
CA GLN A 149 -23.28 13.11 27.04
C GLN A 149 -22.66 14.38 27.64
N LEU A 150 -21.49 14.24 28.27
CA LEU A 150 -20.76 15.37 28.85
C LEU A 150 -20.23 16.33 27.78
N LEU A 151 -19.60 15.78 26.73
CA LEU A 151 -19.07 16.58 25.61
C LEU A 151 -20.20 17.26 24.83
N GLU A 152 -21.33 16.58 24.63
CA GLU A 152 -22.55 17.17 24.03
C GLU A 152 -23.09 18.35 24.85
N LYS A 153 -23.15 18.24 26.19
CA LYS A 153 -23.54 19.34 27.08
C LYS A 153 -22.58 20.54 27.03
N ARG A 154 -21.32 20.31 26.66
CA ARG A 154 -20.32 21.35 26.42
C ARG A 154 -20.38 21.95 25.01
N GLY A 155 -21.36 21.53 24.20
CA GLY A 155 -21.60 22.04 22.84
C GLY A 155 -20.78 21.33 21.76
N LEU A 156 -20.12 20.21 22.08
CA LEU A 156 -19.31 19.46 21.12
C LEU A 156 -20.13 18.39 20.40
N ASP A 157 -19.84 18.17 19.13
CA ASP A 157 -20.36 17.05 18.34
C ASP A 157 -19.20 16.14 17.95
N VAL A 158 -19.06 15.06 18.70
CA VAL A 158 -17.91 14.16 18.64
C VAL A 158 -18.34 12.73 18.38
N LYS A 159 -17.47 11.96 17.73
CA LYS A 159 -17.52 10.51 17.68
C LYS A 159 -16.51 9.98 18.70
N ILE A 160 -16.97 9.08 19.58
CA ILE A 160 -16.11 8.37 20.54
C ILE A 160 -16.02 6.93 20.07
N ILE A 161 -14.80 6.48 19.79
CA ILE A 161 -14.52 5.14 19.30
C ILE A 161 -13.83 4.37 20.43
N TYR A 162 -14.39 3.23 20.81
CA TYR A 162 -13.79 2.31 21.77
C TYR A 162 -13.30 1.09 21.02
N SER A 163 -12.00 0.83 21.11
CA SER A 163 -11.32 -0.17 20.31
C SER A 163 -10.44 -1.10 21.15
N TRP A 164 -10.31 -2.35 20.70
CA TRP A 164 -9.43 -3.38 21.30
C TRP A 164 -9.62 -3.59 22.82
N GLY A 165 -10.80 -3.27 23.36
CA GLY A 165 -11.08 -3.40 24.79
C GLY A 165 -10.32 -2.44 25.72
N LYS A 166 -9.50 -1.53 25.18
CA LYS A 166 -8.55 -0.73 25.98
C LYS A 166 -8.22 0.66 25.43
N ASN A 167 -8.67 1.00 24.23
CA ASN A 167 -8.39 2.28 23.59
C ASN A 167 -9.67 3.09 23.45
N VAL A 168 -9.58 4.40 23.68
CA VAL A 168 -10.67 5.34 23.44
C VAL A 168 -10.14 6.50 22.60
N ASP A 169 -10.75 6.73 21.45
CA ASP A 169 -10.45 7.85 20.57
C ASP A 169 -11.64 8.81 20.51
N VAL A 170 -11.37 10.11 20.71
CA VAL A 170 -12.36 11.18 20.57
C VAL A 170 -11.98 12.01 19.34
N ILE A 171 -12.90 12.06 18.36
CA ILE A 171 -12.73 12.78 17.10
C ILE A 171 -13.97 13.63 16.79
N PRO A 172 -13.91 14.65 15.90
CA PRO A 172 -15.11 15.33 15.41
C PRO A 172 -16.11 14.35 14.80
N ARG A 173 -17.41 14.62 14.95
CA ARG A 173 -18.47 13.76 14.36
C ARG A 173 -18.33 13.55 12.86
N GLY A 174 -17.91 14.58 12.13
CA GLY A 174 -17.70 14.53 10.67
C GLY A 174 -16.39 13.87 10.25
N ALA A 175 -15.61 13.32 11.18
CA ALA A 175 -14.42 12.54 10.90
C ALA A 175 -14.68 11.04 11.12
N GLY A 176 -13.76 10.23 10.61
CA GLY A 176 -13.86 8.77 10.59
C GLY A 176 -13.37 8.23 9.27
N LYS A 177 -13.08 6.93 9.19
CA LYS A 177 -12.62 6.33 7.93
C LYS A 177 -13.71 6.39 6.85
N GLY A 178 -14.98 6.22 7.24
CA GLY A 178 -16.13 6.33 6.35
C GLY A 178 -16.27 7.75 5.78
N GLU A 179 -16.34 8.76 6.66
CA GLU A 179 -16.49 10.16 6.24
C GLU A 179 -15.30 10.64 5.40
N ALA A 180 -14.07 10.24 5.75
CA ALA A 180 -12.89 10.57 4.97
C ALA A 180 -12.95 9.97 3.55
N LEU A 181 -13.43 8.73 3.40
CA LEU A 181 -13.61 8.11 2.09
C LEU A 181 -14.75 8.77 1.30
N GLU A 182 -15.88 9.08 1.93
CA GLU A 182 -16.97 9.82 1.26
C GLU A 182 -16.51 11.20 0.77
N TYR A 183 -15.79 11.94 1.61
CA TYR A 183 -15.18 13.21 1.23
C TYR A 183 -14.21 13.03 0.07
N LEU A 184 -13.33 12.02 0.13
CA LEU A 184 -12.36 11.75 -0.91
C LEU A 184 -13.03 11.43 -2.25
N LEU A 185 -14.07 10.59 -2.26
CA LEU A 185 -14.84 10.28 -3.46
C LEU A 185 -15.46 11.53 -4.07
N LYS A 186 -16.06 12.42 -3.25
CA LYS A 186 -16.61 13.70 -3.69
C LYS A 186 -15.54 14.64 -4.24
N LYS A 187 -14.36 14.69 -3.61
CA LYS A 187 -13.23 15.50 -4.07
C LYS A 187 -12.72 15.03 -5.44
N LEU A 188 -12.47 13.72 -5.57
CA LEU A 188 -12.07 13.12 -6.85
C LEU A 188 -13.10 13.40 -7.94
N GLN A 189 -14.39 13.27 -7.62
CA GLN A 189 -15.49 13.58 -8.53
C GLN A 189 -15.43 15.05 -9.01
N ALA A 190 -15.21 16.00 -8.09
CA ALA A 190 -15.08 17.41 -8.40
C ALA A 190 -13.84 17.73 -9.25
N GLU A 191 -12.78 16.94 -9.11
CA GLU A 191 -11.56 16.99 -9.92
C GLU A 191 -11.69 16.26 -11.27
N GLY A 192 -12.85 15.68 -11.57
CA GLY A 192 -13.11 14.94 -12.81
C GLY A 192 -12.56 13.50 -12.82
N ILE A 193 -12.19 12.97 -11.66
CA ILE A 193 -11.68 11.62 -11.47
C ILE A 193 -12.78 10.76 -10.86
N PHE A 194 -13.23 9.74 -11.60
CA PHE A 194 -14.34 8.89 -11.20
C PHE A 194 -13.86 7.44 -11.15
N PRO A 195 -13.48 6.90 -9.97
CA PRO A 195 -13.18 5.48 -9.86
C PRO A 195 -14.39 4.64 -10.29
N VAL A 196 -14.20 3.77 -11.27
CA VAL A 196 -15.28 2.90 -11.80
C VAL A 196 -15.74 1.91 -10.74
N ASN A 197 -14.77 1.35 -10.00
CA ASN A 197 -15.02 0.49 -8.85
C ASN A 197 -14.19 0.98 -7.67
N THR A 198 -14.76 0.87 -6.47
CA THR A 198 -14.02 1.09 -5.22
C THR A 198 -14.13 -0.17 -4.37
N LEU A 199 -13.00 -0.65 -3.85
CA LEU A 199 -12.93 -1.77 -2.91
C LEU A 199 -12.36 -1.28 -1.57
N ALA A 200 -13.19 -1.25 -0.54
CA ALA A 200 -12.80 -1.01 0.83
C ALA A 200 -12.42 -2.33 1.53
N CYS A 201 -11.30 -2.32 2.26
CA CYS A 201 -10.77 -3.48 2.97
C CYS A 201 -10.53 -3.12 4.44
N GLY A 202 -10.96 -3.99 5.36
CA GLY A 202 -10.79 -3.78 6.79
C GLY A 202 -10.95 -5.04 7.63
N ASP A 203 -10.64 -4.92 8.92
CA ASP A 203 -10.67 -6.03 9.89
C ASP A 203 -11.25 -5.64 11.25
N SER A 204 -11.44 -4.34 11.53
CA SER A 204 -11.87 -3.83 12.84
C SER A 204 -13.08 -2.90 12.79
N GLU A 205 -13.58 -2.49 13.95
CA GLU A 205 -14.67 -1.52 14.12
C GLU A 205 -14.40 -0.16 13.45
N HIS A 206 -13.13 0.24 13.29
CA HIS A 206 -12.78 1.47 12.59
C HIS A 206 -13.19 1.43 11.10
N ASP A 207 -13.35 0.24 10.55
CA ASP A 207 -13.59 0.00 9.13
C ASP A 207 -15.07 -0.21 8.82
N ALA A 208 -15.91 -0.41 9.84
CA ALA A 208 -17.34 -0.68 9.68
C ALA A 208 -18.03 0.34 8.76
N GLU A 209 -17.76 1.63 8.97
CA GLU A 209 -18.34 2.73 8.19
C GLU A 209 -17.91 2.71 6.73
N LEU A 210 -16.74 2.16 6.38
CA LEU A 210 -16.30 2.01 4.98
C LEU A 210 -17.25 1.11 4.19
N PHE A 211 -17.83 0.10 4.85
CA PHE A 211 -18.75 -0.87 4.24
C PHE A 211 -20.20 -0.37 4.12
N SER A 212 -20.51 0.79 4.69
CA SER A 212 -21.81 1.44 4.56
C SER A 212 -21.88 2.42 3.40
N ILE A 213 -20.75 2.77 2.79
CA ILE A 213 -20.70 3.75 1.70
C ILE A 213 -21.41 3.17 0.47
N PRO A 214 -22.39 3.90 -0.11
CA PRO A 214 -23.07 3.45 -1.33
C PRO A 214 -22.08 3.18 -2.46
N ASP A 215 -22.38 2.12 -3.22
CA ASP A 215 -21.62 1.70 -4.39
C ASP A 215 -20.15 1.31 -4.19
N VAL A 216 -19.71 1.18 -2.94
CA VAL A 216 -18.40 0.63 -2.58
C VAL A 216 -18.50 -0.89 -2.37
N HIS A 217 -17.57 -1.64 -2.96
CA HIS A 217 -17.34 -3.04 -2.62
C HIS A 217 -16.57 -3.13 -1.30
N GLY A 218 -16.90 -4.10 -0.46
CA GLY A 218 -16.32 -4.30 0.85
C GLY A 218 -15.75 -5.70 1.03
N VAL A 219 -14.55 -5.80 1.60
CA VAL A 219 -14.00 -7.05 2.10
C VAL A 219 -13.59 -6.93 3.56
N MET A 220 -14.16 -7.80 4.38
CA MET A 220 -13.67 -8.13 5.71
C MET A 220 -12.71 -9.30 5.55
N VAL A 221 -11.44 -9.15 5.96
CA VAL A 221 -10.44 -10.23 5.84
C VAL A 221 -10.74 -11.35 6.84
N SER A 222 -10.25 -12.59 6.60
CA SER A 222 -10.67 -13.74 7.43
C SER A 222 -10.30 -13.64 8.91
N ASN A 223 -9.33 -12.79 9.23
CA ASN A 223 -8.87 -12.48 10.58
C ASN A 223 -9.54 -11.23 11.19
N SER A 224 -10.69 -10.82 10.66
CA SER A 224 -11.48 -9.72 11.20
C SER A 224 -11.93 -10.00 12.63
N GLN A 225 -12.03 -8.94 13.43
CA GLN A 225 -12.48 -8.99 14.80
C GLN A 225 -13.96 -9.35 14.91
N GLU A 226 -14.35 -9.95 16.03
CA GLU A 226 -15.72 -10.39 16.29
C GLU A 226 -16.72 -9.24 16.24
N GLU A 227 -16.31 -8.05 16.71
CA GLU A 227 -17.09 -6.83 16.71
C GLU A 227 -17.49 -6.40 15.30
N LEU A 228 -16.56 -6.48 14.33
CA LEU A 228 -16.85 -6.16 12.92
C LEU A 228 -17.78 -7.21 12.28
N LEU A 229 -17.59 -8.49 12.61
CA LEU A 229 -18.47 -9.57 12.12
C LEU A 229 -19.89 -9.46 12.69
N LYS A 230 -20.01 -9.04 13.95
CA LYS A 230 -21.29 -8.71 14.57
C LYS A 230 -21.94 -7.53 13.86
N TRP A 231 -21.19 -6.45 13.63
CA TRP A 231 -21.67 -5.30 12.86
C TRP A 231 -22.19 -5.71 11.48
N ARG A 232 -21.47 -6.58 10.75
CA ARG A 232 -21.91 -7.10 9.45
C ARG A 232 -23.26 -7.81 9.54
N SER A 233 -23.41 -8.66 10.55
CA SER A 233 -24.64 -9.45 10.76
C SER A 233 -25.86 -8.55 11.00
N GLU A 234 -25.64 -7.40 11.65
CA GLU A 234 -26.69 -6.43 11.98
C GLU A 234 -26.97 -5.44 10.84
N ASN A 235 -25.96 -5.04 10.06
CA ASN A 235 -26.05 -3.90 9.15
C ASN A 235 -25.86 -4.24 7.65
N ALA A 236 -25.16 -5.33 7.32
CA ALA A 236 -24.69 -5.60 5.96
C ALA A 236 -24.92 -7.05 5.49
N LEU A 237 -25.70 -7.86 6.22
CA LEU A 237 -25.92 -9.28 5.89
C LEU A 237 -26.50 -9.50 4.49
N ASN A 238 -27.36 -8.59 4.03
CA ASN A 238 -27.98 -8.64 2.71
C ASN A 238 -27.24 -7.79 1.66
N ASN A 239 -26.13 -7.15 2.03
CA ASN A 239 -25.34 -6.35 1.10
C ASN A 239 -24.41 -7.26 0.30
N LEU A 240 -24.81 -7.60 -0.93
CA LEU A 240 -24.01 -8.44 -1.84
C LEU A 240 -22.68 -7.79 -2.26
N LYS A 241 -22.49 -6.49 -2.02
CA LYS A 241 -21.22 -5.80 -2.25
C LYS A 241 -20.24 -5.99 -1.09
N VAL A 242 -20.60 -6.64 0.02
CA VAL A 242 -19.73 -6.85 1.19
C VAL A 242 -19.55 -8.33 1.48
N ILE A 243 -18.30 -8.81 1.42
CA ILE A 243 -17.94 -10.20 1.72
C ILE A 243 -17.07 -10.31 2.97
N HIS A 244 -17.09 -11.51 3.56
CA HIS A 244 -16.08 -11.96 4.49
C HIS A 244 -15.21 -12.97 3.75
N SER A 245 -13.95 -12.59 3.54
CA SER A 245 -12.93 -13.37 2.86
C SER A 245 -12.61 -14.66 3.63
N THR A 246 -12.25 -15.73 2.91
CA THR A 246 -11.65 -16.92 3.54
C THR A 246 -10.15 -16.75 3.74
N GLU A 247 -9.54 -15.83 3.00
CA GLU A 247 -8.12 -15.51 3.08
C GLU A 247 -7.82 -14.37 4.05
N ARG A 248 -6.63 -14.43 4.64
CA ARG A 248 -6.12 -13.53 5.67
C ARG A 248 -5.44 -12.31 5.04
N CYS A 249 -5.57 -11.16 5.69
CA CYS A 249 -4.88 -9.93 5.32
C CYS A 249 -4.88 -9.63 3.80
N ALA A 250 -3.71 -9.30 3.21
CA ALA A 250 -3.58 -8.93 1.80
C ALA A 250 -4.07 -10.01 0.83
N ASP A 251 -4.00 -11.30 1.20
CA ASP A 251 -4.55 -12.37 0.36
C ASP A 251 -6.09 -12.31 0.30
N GLY A 252 -6.74 -11.82 1.36
CA GLY A 252 -8.17 -11.51 1.35
C GLY A 252 -8.55 -10.38 0.41
N ILE A 253 -7.68 -9.38 0.28
CA ILE A 253 -7.86 -8.30 -0.71
C ILE A 253 -7.76 -8.88 -2.12
N ILE A 254 -6.75 -9.71 -2.39
CA ILE A 254 -6.59 -10.40 -3.68
C ILE A 254 -7.80 -11.30 -3.98
N GLN A 255 -8.29 -12.05 -2.99
CA GLN A 255 -9.50 -12.86 -3.14
C GLN A 255 -10.71 -12.00 -3.52
N ALA A 256 -10.90 -10.86 -2.86
CA ALA A 256 -12.02 -9.96 -3.12
C ALA A 256 -11.99 -9.36 -4.53
N ILE A 257 -10.81 -9.00 -5.03
CA ILE A 257 -10.64 -8.55 -6.43
C ILE A 257 -11.22 -9.59 -7.40
N GLY A 258 -10.88 -10.87 -7.20
CA GLY A 258 -11.40 -11.97 -8.02
C GLY A 258 -12.90 -12.20 -7.81
N HIS A 259 -13.36 -12.20 -6.56
CA HIS A 259 -14.76 -12.44 -6.21
C HIS A 259 -15.72 -11.43 -6.87
N PHE A 260 -15.36 -10.13 -6.83
CA PHE A 260 -16.16 -9.06 -7.41
C PHE A 260 -15.85 -8.80 -8.89
N ASN A 261 -14.96 -9.59 -9.50
CA ASN A 261 -14.53 -9.43 -10.90
C ASN A 261 -13.99 -8.02 -11.21
N LEU A 262 -13.15 -7.49 -10.30
CA LEU A 262 -12.58 -6.14 -10.38
C LEU A 262 -11.28 -6.07 -11.21
N GLY A 263 -10.83 -7.21 -11.73
CA GLY A 263 -9.63 -7.34 -12.55
C GLY A 263 -8.86 -8.64 -12.26
N PRO A 264 -7.62 -8.78 -12.78
CA PRO A 264 -6.77 -9.93 -12.50
C PRO A 264 -6.47 -10.07 -10.99
N ASN A 265 -6.58 -11.28 -10.47
CA ASN A 265 -6.29 -11.59 -9.06
C ASN A 265 -5.21 -12.67 -8.87
N LEU A 266 -4.48 -13.02 -9.94
CA LEU A 266 -3.33 -13.91 -9.86
C LEU A 266 -2.05 -13.09 -9.72
N SER A 267 -1.38 -13.18 -8.57
CA SER A 267 -0.11 -12.48 -8.38
C SER A 267 0.95 -13.07 -9.33
N PRO A 268 1.75 -12.26 -10.02
CA PRO A 268 2.91 -12.74 -10.79
C PRO A 268 3.91 -13.53 -9.93
N ARG A 269 3.86 -13.33 -8.61
CA ARG A 269 4.66 -14.04 -7.61
C ARG A 269 4.25 -15.49 -7.41
N ASP A 270 3.06 -15.88 -7.86
CA ASP A 270 2.53 -17.25 -7.77
C ASP A 270 2.77 -18.04 -9.06
N VAL A 271 3.17 -17.37 -10.14
CA VAL A 271 3.42 -17.99 -11.44
C VAL A 271 4.79 -18.67 -11.44
N SER A 272 4.85 -19.95 -11.80
CA SER A 272 6.08 -20.75 -11.81
C SER A 272 6.99 -20.47 -13.02
N GLU A 273 6.42 -20.02 -14.14
CA GLU A 273 7.12 -19.87 -15.41
C GLU A 273 7.21 -18.40 -15.84
N PHE A 274 8.43 -17.87 -15.92
CA PHE A 274 8.71 -16.52 -16.43
C PHE A 274 8.89 -16.47 -17.96
N LEU A 275 8.86 -17.64 -18.62
CA LEU A 275 9.20 -17.80 -20.05
C LEU A 275 8.01 -17.70 -20.99
N ASP A 276 6.77 -17.72 -20.48
CA ASP A 276 5.56 -17.53 -21.29
C ASP A 276 5.42 -16.05 -21.68
N ARG A 277 6.18 -15.66 -22.71
CA ARG A 277 6.23 -14.32 -23.31
C ARG A 277 4.99 -13.96 -24.14
N LYS A 278 4.02 -14.85 -24.31
CA LYS A 278 2.87 -14.62 -25.19
C LYS A 278 1.75 -13.88 -24.45
N THR A 279 1.97 -12.60 -24.22
CA THR A 279 0.86 -11.66 -24.03
C THR A 279 0.76 -10.81 -25.29
N ASP A 280 -0.44 -10.76 -25.89
CA ASP A 280 -0.72 -10.07 -27.17
C ASP A 280 -0.40 -8.56 -27.17
N ASN A 281 -0.04 -7.98 -26.01
CA ASN A 281 0.43 -6.61 -25.86
C ASN A 281 1.66 -6.57 -24.94
N ALA A 282 2.83 -6.26 -25.50
CA ALA A 282 4.05 -6.10 -24.73
C ALA A 282 3.95 -4.83 -23.85
N ASN A 283 3.93 -4.99 -22.53
CA ASN A 283 3.87 -3.89 -21.57
C ASN A 283 5.23 -3.75 -20.85
N PRO A 284 5.98 -2.65 -21.06
CA PRO A 284 7.27 -2.42 -20.41
C PRO A 284 7.22 -2.49 -18.88
N GLY A 285 6.10 -2.08 -18.26
CA GLY A 285 5.89 -2.19 -16.82
C GLY A 285 5.82 -3.66 -16.35
N HIS A 286 5.12 -4.51 -17.10
CA HIS A 286 5.05 -5.95 -16.80
C HIS A 286 6.44 -6.60 -16.89
N GLU A 287 7.24 -6.20 -17.88
CA GLU A 287 8.59 -6.74 -18.10
C GLU A 287 9.52 -6.44 -16.92
N VAL A 288 9.50 -5.22 -16.37
CA VAL A 288 10.34 -4.89 -15.20
C VAL A 288 9.88 -5.64 -13.94
N VAL A 289 8.56 -5.81 -13.72
CA VAL A 289 8.04 -6.61 -12.60
C VAL A 289 8.52 -8.05 -12.69
N ARG A 290 8.34 -8.68 -13.86
CA ARG A 290 8.73 -10.07 -14.09
C ARG A 290 10.23 -10.28 -13.92
N PHE A 291 11.03 -9.34 -14.43
CA PHE A 291 12.49 -9.41 -14.31
C PHE A 291 12.93 -9.40 -12.85
N TYR A 292 12.40 -8.51 -12.01
CA TYR A 292 12.84 -8.44 -10.61
C TYR A 292 12.31 -9.59 -9.74
N LEU A 293 11.15 -10.18 -10.09
CA LEU A 293 10.70 -11.44 -9.49
C LEU A 293 11.60 -12.61 -9.88
N PHE A 294 12.02 -12.70 -11.15
CA PHE A 294 13.03 -13.66 -11.57
C PHE A 294 14.34 -13.47 -10.79
N TYR A 295 14.82 -12.23 -10.70
CA TYR A 295 16.03 -11.87 -9.98
C TYR A 295 15.98 -12.31 -8.51
N GLU A 296 14.86 -12.08 -7.82
CA GLU A 296 14.66 -12.54 -6.44
C GLU A 296 14.82 -14.05 -6.32
N ARG A 297 14.04 -14.81 -7.11
CA ARG A 297 14.03 -16.28 -7.06
C ARG A 297 15.36 -16.88 -7.52
N LEU A 298 16.07 -16.25 -8.45
CA LEU A 298 17.42 -16.64 -8.87
C LEU A 298 18.37 -16.61 -7.66
N ARG A 299 18.40 -15.49 -6.92
CA ARG A 299 19.28 -15.32 -5.77
C ARG A 299 18.92 -16.24 -4.60
N ARG A 300 17.63 -16.56 -4.46
CA ARG A 300 17.15 -17.58 -3.50
C ARG A 300 17.43 -19.01 -3.95
N GLY A 301 17.82 -19.20 -5.22
CA GLY A 301 18.14 -20.52 -5.78
C GLY A 301 16.90 -21.38 -6.05
N GLU A 302 15.77 -20.74 -6.37
CA GLU A 302 14.45 -21.38 -6.54
C GLU A 302 14.16 -21.72 -8.01
N ILE A 303 14.98 -21.26 -8.95
CA ILE A 303 14.78 -21.48 -10.40
C ILE A 303 15.79 -22.49 -10.92
N LYS A 304 15.32 -23.67 -11.36
CA LYS A 304 16.20 -24.73 -11.89
C LYS A 304 16.81 -24.40 -13.26
N ASN A 305 16.00 -23.88 -14.20
CA ASN A 305 16.42 -23.61 -15.58
C ASN A 305 16.79 -22.14 -15.81
N TYR A 306 17.47 -21.53 -14.84
CA TYR A 306 17.72 -20.09 -14.85
C TYR A 306 18.67 -19.66 -15.98
N GLU A 307 19.59 -20.53 -16.44
CA GLU A 307 20.48 -20.18 -17.55
C GLU A 307 19.72 -19.87 -18.84
N THR A 308 18.64 -20.60 -19.12
CA THR A 308 17.77 -20.38 -20.29
C THR A 308 17.09 -19.01 -20.20
N TYR A 309 16.63 -18.62 -19.01
CA TYR A 309 16.02 -17.30 -18.81
C TYR A 309 17.05 -16.19 -18.98
N ILE A 310 18.25 -16.33 -18.39
CA ILE A 310 19.35 -15.37 -18.55
C ILE A 310 19.72 -15.21 -20.02
N ALA A 311 19.85 -16.31 -20.76
CA ALA A 311 20.14 -16.27 -22.19
C ALA A 311 19.02 -15.56 -22.98
N SER A 312 17.76 -15.89 -22.71
CA SER A 312 16.60 -15.26 -23.34
C SER A 312 16.51 -13.75 -23.03
N PHE A 313 16.75 -13.35 -21.79
CA PHE A 313 16.78 -11.95 -21.38
C PHE A 313 17.94 -11.18 -22.02
N LYS A 314 19.13 -11.80 -22.08
CA LYS A 314 20.31 -11.23 -22.76
C LYS A 314 20.05 -10.97 -24.25
N GLU A 315 19.33 -11.86 -24.93
CA GLU A 315 18.90 -11.65 -26.33
C GLU A 315 17.84 -10.53 -26.47
N SER A 316 17.13 -10.22 -25.39
CA SER A 316 16.16 -9.12 -25.34
C SER A 316 16.82 -7.78 -24.94
N CYS A 317 18.15 -7.72 -24.94
CA CYS A 317 18.92 -6.50 -24.71
C CYS A 317 19.66 -6.11 -25.99
N LEU A 318 19.70 -4.80 -26.31
CA LEU A 318 20.57 -4.32 -27.38
C LEU A 318 22.02 -4.70 -27.10
N HIS A 319 22.80 -4.95 -28.16
CA HIS A 319 24.22 -5.30 -28.00
C HIS A 319 25.02 -4.17 -27.33
N ALA A 320 24.65 -2.91 -27.59
CA ALA A 320 25.25 -1.74 -26.97
C ALA A 320 24.49 -1.27 -25.71
N ALA A 321 23.63 -2.11 -25.12
CA ALA A 321 22.85 -1.70 -23.96
C ALA A 321 23.75 -1.43 -22.74
N VAL A 322 23.46 -0.33 -22.03
CA VAL A 322 24.31 0.18 -20.95
C VAL A 322 23.56 0.18 -19.62
N LEU A 323 24.27 -0.17 -18.56
CA LEU A 323 23.87 0.02 -17.17
C LEU A 323 24.69 1.17 -16.56
N PHE A 324 24.00 2.22 -16.10
CA PHE A 324 24.57 3.21 -15.19
C PHE A 324 24.31 2.74 -13.75
N HIS A 325 25.32 2.10 -13.17
CA HIS A 325 25.27 1.52 -11.83
C HIS A 325 25.24 2.62 -10.75
N PRO A 326 24.55 2.42 -9.61
CA PRO A 326 24.43 3.46 -8.58
C PRO A 326 25.76 3.82 -7.89
N SER A 327 26.83 3.04 -8.10
CA SER A 327 28.22 3.40 -7.72
C SER A 327 28.88 4.44 -8.63
N GLY A 328 28.20 4.88 -9.70
CA GLY A 328 28.76 5.77 -10.73
C GLY A 328 29.47 5.07 -11.88
N ALA A 329 29.56 3.73 -11.86
CA ALA A 329 30.18 2.97 -12.94
C ALA A 329 29.23 2.80 -14.14
N GLU A 330 29.77 2.93 -15.35
CA GLU A 330 29.10 2.55 -16.59
C GLU A 330 29.51 1.12 -16.96
N LYS A 331 28.53 0.23 -17.14
CA LYS A 331 28.75 -1.20 -17.42
C LYS A 331 27.94 -1.64 -18.63
N SER A 332 28.41 -2.67 -19.33
CA SER A 332 27.61 -3.40 -20.32
C SER A 332 26.44 -4.10 -19.62
N LEU A 333 25.21 -3.83 -20.06
CA LEU A 333 24.02 -4.47 -19.50
C LEU A 333 24.05 -5.98 -19.75
N ARG A 334 24.46 -6.40 -20.96
CA ARG A 334 24.55 -7.82 -21.34
C ARG A 334 25.57 -8.58 -20.50
N ASP A 335 26.71 -7.97 -20.18
CA ASP A 335 27.72 -8.60 -19.33
C ASP A 335 27.24 -8.66 -17.87
N THR A 336 26.56 -7.62 -17.39
CA THR A 336 25.96 -7.61 -16.04
C THR A 336 24.89 -8.69 -15.90
N ILE A 337 24.09 -8.94 -16.94
CA ILE A 337 23.12 -10.04 -16.99
C ILE A 337 23.82 -11.41 -16.91
N ASP A 338 24.95 -11.59 -17.58
CA ASP A 338 25.73 -12.84 -17.45
C ASP A 338 26.30 -13.03 -16.04
N GLU A 339 26.67 -11.95 -15.35
CA GLU A 339 27.14 -12.00 -13.97
C GLU A 339 26.08 -12.49 -12.99
N LEU A 340 24.78 -12.35 -13.30
CA LEU A 340 23.69 -12.89 -12.47
C LEU A 340 23.83 -14.40 -12.20
N LYS A 341 24.45 -15.16 -13.11
CA LYS A 341 24.74 -16.59 -12.93
C LYS A 341 25.56 -16.86 -11.67
N LYS A 342 26.47 -15.94 -11.31
CA LYS A 342 27.35 -16.07 -10.13
C LYS A 342 26.59 -15.93 -8.81
N CYS A 343 25.37 -15.39 -8.86
CA CYS A 343 24.54 -15.12 -7.69
C CYS A 343 23.42 -16.13 -7.49
N TYR A 344 23.36 -17.18 -8.31
CA TYR A 344 22.36 -18.22 -8.12
C TYR A 344 22.50 -18.86 -6.73
N GLY A 345 21.43 -18.76 -5.93
CA GLY A 345 21.40 -19.32 -4.58
C GLY A 345 22.25 -18.60 -3.53
N ASP A 346 22.83 -17.43 -3.83
CA ASP A 346 23.66 -16.67 -2.88
C ASP A 346 22.90 -16.16 -1.64
N LYS A 347 21.56 -16.20 -1.71
CA LYS A 347 20.62 -15.83 -0.64
C LYS A 347 19.71 -16.99 -0.19
N ARG A 348 20.00 -18.25 -0.57
CA ARG A 348 19.12 -19.40 -0.27
C ARG A 348 18.75 -19.55 1.21
N GLU A 349 19.68 -19.27 2.11
CA GLU A 349 19.51 -19.41 3.56
C GLU A 349 19.21 -18.07 4.26
N LYS A 350 18.86 -17.04 3.49
CA LYS A 350 18.60 -15.69 4.00
C LYS A 350 17.18 -15.26 3.71
N LYS A 351 16.63 -14.42 4.57
CA LYS A 351 15.38 -13.69 4.29
C LYS A 351 15.66 -12.64 3.22
N PHE A 352 15.50 -13.02 1.96
CA PHE A 352 15.76 -12.15 0.82
C PHE A 352 14.49 -11.91 0.00
N TRP A 353 14.14 -10.65 -0.14
CA TRP A 353 12.95 -10.20 -0.85
C TRP A 353 13.28 -9.02 -1.75
N VAL A 354 12.67 -8.98 -2.93
CA VAL A 354 12.77 -7.89 -3.87
C VAL A 354 11.36 -7.47 -4.23
N TRP A 355 11.10 -6.18 -4.19
CA TRP A 355 9.89 -5.62 -4.75
C TRP A 355 10.21 -4.33 -5.48
N ILE A 356 9.32 -3.97 -6.38
CA ILE A 356 9.33 -2.68 -7.03
C ILE A 356 8.13 -1.88 -6.52
N ASP A 357 8.27 -0.57 -6.54
CA ASP A 357 7.25 0.38 -6.11
C ASP A 357 7.16 1.51 -7.13
N GLN A 358 5.96 2.03 -7.32
CA GLN A 358 5.69 3.20 -8.16
C GLN A 358 6.05 3.05 -9.64
N VAL A 359 5.78 1.89 -10.26
CA VAL A 359 6.00 1.70 -11.69
C VAL A 359 5.25 2.76 -12.50
N LEU A 360 6.00 3.52 -13.30
CA LEU A 360 5.51 4.55 -14.19
C LEU A 360 6.08 4.32 -15.59
N VAL A 361 5.20 3.99 -16.53
CA VAL A 361 5.55 3.84 -17.95
C VAL A 361 5.23 5.14 -18.68
N THR A 362 6.17 5.65 -19.48
CA THR A 362 6.00 6.86 -20.30
C THR A 362 6.40 6.56 -21.74
N ASP A 363 5.49 6.83 -22.67
CA ASP A 363 5.77 6.83 -24.10
C ASP A 363 6.57 8.08 -24.46
N THR A 364 7.72 7.92 -25.13
CA THR A 364 8.55 9.07 -25.54
C THR A 364 8.34 9.41 -27.01
N ILE A 365 8.56 8.41 -27.87
CA ILE A 365 8.29 8.41 -29.30
C ILE A 365 7.71 7.03 -29.66
N PRO A 366 7.04 6.87 -30.82
CA PRO A 366 6.50 5.58 -31.22
C PRO A 366 7.54 4.46 -31.14
N GLY A 367 7.23 3.41 -30.36
CA GLY A 367 8.12 2.27 -30.15
C GLY A 367 9.27 2.52 -29.16
N LYS A 368 9.26 3.60 -28.38
CA LYS A 368 10.20 3.81 -27.26
C LYS A 368 9.51 4.18 -25.97
N TRP A 369 9.89 3.50 -24.89
CA TRP A 369 9.32 3.68 -23.57
C TRP A 369 10.40 3.96 -22.54
N ILE A 370 10.04 4.78 -21.55
CA ILE A 370 10.80 4.93 -20.31
C ILE A 370 9.95 4.37 -19.18
N VAL A 371 10.52 3.47 -18.39
CA VAL A 371 9.89 2.93 -17.18
C VAL A 371 10.69 3.40 -15.97
N LYS A 372 10.03 4.10 -15.04
CA LYS A 372 10.62 4.54 -13.77
C LYS A 372 9.96 3.80 -12.62
N PHE A 373 10.73 3.40 -11.62
CA PHE A 373 10.25 2.72 -10.41
C PHE A 373 11.33 2.76 -9.33
N ASP A 374 10.92 2.55 -8.09
CA ASP A 374 11.81 2.33 -6.97
C ASP A 374 12.01 0.82 -6.79
N LYS A 375 13.25 0.37 -6.92
CA LYS A 375 13.63 -1.02 -6.66
C LYS A 375 14.08 -1.14 -5.21
N TRP A 376 13.42 -2.03 -4.49
CA TRP A 376 13.77 -2.37 -3.12
C TRP A 376 14.38 -3.76 -3.03
N GLU A 377 15.43 -3.89 -2.23
CA GLU A 377 15.95 -5.16 -1.75
C GLU A 377 15.92 -5.17 -0.23
N GLN A 378 15.44 -6.28 0.33
CA GLN A 378 15.60 -6.59 1.74
C GLN A 378 16.37 -7.89 1.89
N CYS A 379 17.44 -7.87 2.67
CA CYS A 379 18.21 -9.04 3.05
C CYS A 379 18.35 -9.03 4.57
N GLU A 380 17.68 -9.96 5.25
CA GLU A 380 17.50 -9.90 6.71
C GLU A 380 16.87 -8.55 7.12
N ASP A 381 17.55 -7.80 8.00
CA ASP A 381 17.11 -6.50 8.49
C ASP A 381 17.64 -5.33 7.63
N GLU A 382 18.54 -5.60 6.69
CA GLU A 382 19.09 -4.57 5.79
C GLU A 382 18.14 -4.34 4.62
N ARG A 383 17.75 -3.07 4.44
CA ARG A 383 16.89 -2.62 3.35
C ARG A 383 17.58 -1.56 2.51
N LYS A 384 17.62 -1.78 1.20
CA LYS A 384 18.24 -0.90 0.20
C LYS A 384 17.21 -0.50 -0.85
N CYS A 385 17.28 0.73 -1.31
CA CYS A 385 16.38 1.26 -2.34
C CYS A 385 17.15 2.01 -3.42
N CYS A 386 16.78 1.77 -4.68
CA CYS A 386 17.37 2.42 -5.82
C CYS A 386 16.29 2.89 -6.79
N LYS A 387 16.32 4.19 -7.12
CA LYS A 387 15.51 4.75 -8.19
C LYS A 387 16.03 4.22 -9.51
N THR A 388 15.21 3.47 -10.21
CA THR A 388 15.59 2.79 -11.44
C THR A 388 14.82 3.39 -12.61
N THR A 389 15.51 3.62 -13.72
CA THR A 389 14.96 4.07 -15.00
C THR A 389 15.41 3.10 -16.08
N VAL A 390 14.47 2.50 -16.78
CA VAL A 390 14.73 1.56 -17.88
C VAL A 390 14.20 2.17 -19.18
N GLU A 391 15.04 2.21 -20.20
CA GLU A 391 14.64 2.61 -21.55
C GLU A 391 14.45 1.35 -22.41
N PHE A 392 13.28 1.25 -23.03
CA PHE A 392 12.90 0.17 -23.94
C PHE A 392 12.70 0.69 -25.36
N THR A 393 13.04 -0.13 -26.34
CA THR A 393 12.69 0.07 -27.74
C THR A 393 11.94 -1.16 -28.29
N SER A 394 10.97 -0.93 -29.18
CA SER A 394 10.28 -2.00 -29.90
C SER A 394 11.11 -2.49 -31.07
N LYS A 395 11.29 -3.80 -31.18
CA LYS A 395 11.94 -4.43 -32.34
C LYS A 395 11.16 -5.67 -32.75
N GLY A 396 10.48 -5.60 -33.90
CA GLY A 396 9.69 -6.72 -34.41
C GLY A 396 8.47 -7.08 -33.56
N GLY A 397 7.95 -6.13 -32.77
CA GLY A 397 6.85 -6.36 -31.81
C GLY A 397 7.33 -6.70 -30.39
N ASP A 398 8.60 -7.09 -30.22
CA ASP A 398 9.18 -7.40 -28.92
C ASP A 398 9.76 -6.15 -28.23
N LEU A 399 9.79 -6.19 -26.89
CA LEU A 399 10.44 -5.17 -26.07
C LEU A 399 11.93 -5.48 -25.92
N VAL A 400 12.77 -4.50 -26.23
CA VAL A 400 14.23 -4.61 -26.14
C VAL A 400 14.77 -3.60 -25.14
N TRP A 401 15.55 -4.06 -24.18
CA TRP A 401 16.21 -3.23 -23.18
C TRP A 401 17.37 -2.47 -23.81
N GLU A 402 17.32 -1.14 -23.71
CA GLU A 402 18.32 -0.23 -24.29
C GLU A 402 19.28 0.30 -23.23
N LYS A 403 18.75 0.69 -22.08
CA LYS A 403 19.53 1.33 -21.03
C LYS A 403 18.85 1.14 -19.68
N VAL A 404 19.65 0.91 -18.65
CA VAL A 404 19.22 0.90 -17.25
C VAL A 404 20.02 1.94 -16.51
N LYS A 405 19.36 2.82 -15.78
CA LYS A 405 20.00 3.80 -14.90
C LYS A 405 19.49 3.63 -13.50
N GLN A 406 20.42 3.59 -12.55
CA GLN A 406 20.15 3.35 -11.15
C GLN A 406 20.82 4.42 -10.28
N ILE A 407 20.06 4.95 -9.33
CA ILE A 407 20.52 5.97 -8.38
C ILE A 407 20.05 5.58 -6.99
N TRP A 408 20.98 5.50 -6.02
CA TRP A 408 20.62 5.23 -4.63
C TRP A 408 19.57 6.22 -4.13
N SER A 409 18.48 5.69 -3.56
CA SER A 409 17.46 6.51 -2.93
C SER A 409 17.97 7.10 -1.62
N GLU A 410 17.51 8.29 -1.26
CA GLU A 410 17.76 8.90 0.05
C GLU A 410 17.12 8.09 1.19
N GLU A 411 16.10 7.28 0.87
CA GLU A 411 15.45 6.37 1.81
C GLU A 411 16.27 5.10 2.09
N SER A 412 17.35 4.87 1.34
CA SER A 412 18.22 3.72 1.56
C SER A 412 18.99 3.89 2.88
N LYS A 413 18.77 2.98 3.85
CA LYS A 413 19.48 2.98 5.14
C LYS A 413 20.98 2.71 5.00
N VAL A 414 21.38 2.07 3.90
CA VAL A 414 22.77 1.73 3.58
C VAL A 414 23.04 2.10 2.13
N LYS A 415 24.09 2.90 1.88
CA LYS A 415 24.69 3.01 0.54
C LYS A 415 25.77 1.95 0.48
N ASP A 416 25.64 1.02 -0.46
CA ASP A 416 26.56 -0.12 -0.52
C ASP A 416 27.84 0.30 -1.24
N ASP A 417 28.95 0.36 -0.50
CA ASP A 417 30.31 0.42 -1.07
C ASP A 417 30.83 -1.00 -1.41
N ASN A 418 30.14 -2.06 -0.96
CA ASN A 418 30.54 -3.46 -1.13
C ASN A 418 29.63 -4.20 -2.14
N SER A 419 30.03 -4.20 -3.42
CA SER A 419 29.86 -5.21 -4.50
C SER A 419 28.65 -6.19 -4.60
N SER A 420 27.60 -6.10 -3.78
CA SER A 420 26.50 -7.08 -3.72
C SER A 420 25.25 -6.66 -4.49
N TRP A 421 25.15 -5.38 -4.85
CA TRP A 421 24.14 -4.83 -5.75
C TRP A 421 24.59 -5.01 -7.20
N ILE A 422 23.71 -5.55 -8.05
CA ILE A 422 24.07 -5.96 -9.41
C ILE A 422 23.24 -5.21 -10.45
N LEU A 423 21.91 -5.36 -10.38
CA LEU A 423 20.96 -4.77 -11.30
C LEU A 423 19.68 -4.37 -10.59
#